data_AF-A0A959SMC6-F1
#
_entry.id   AF-A0A959SMC6-F1
#
_cell.length_a   1.000
_cell.length_b   1.000
_cell.length_c   1.000
_cell.angle_alpha   90.00
_cell.angle_beta   90.00
_cell.angle_gamma   90.00
#
_symmetry.space_group_name_H-M   'P 1'
#
loop_
_entity.id
_entity.type
_entity.pdbx_description
1 polymer ?
#
loop_
_entity_poly.entity_id
_entity_poly.type
_entity_poly.pdbx_seq_one_letter_code
_entity_poly.pdbx_strand_id
1 'polypeptide(L)'
;MKRLLSMTLLLCTTLLHGQALLILPEATDRYELHFNPTFIARNHISMIVGQRMVKRDNQPMHTEREKHLYRFDAEGRTIYSNNSFGQPGSGRDTASTTYTYDANGHVKRRLRNDLSGHFAYEAQLDEQGRVVRETYTRVENLGTDRYALVPGAITEISDEQFRYEAVNDTVMNKLYANNHG
;
A
#
# COMPACT_ATOMS: atom_id res chain seq x y z
N MET A 1 -14.67 -38.97 -35.65
CA MET A 1 -14.89 -37.52 -35.46
C MET A 1 -15.36 -37.15 -34.05
N LYS A 2 -16.39 -37.80 -33.46
CA LYS A 2 -16.89 -37.46 -32.10
C LYS A 2 -15.87 -37.64 -30.96
N ARG A 3 -14.98 -38.65 -31.03
CA ARG A 3 -13.94 -38.88 -30.00
C ARG A 3 -12.80 -37.86 -30.02
N LEU A 4 -12.51 -37.27 -31.19
CA LEU A 4 -11.50 -36.22 -31.31
C LEU A 4 -11.98 -34.92 -30.64
N LEU A 5 -13.26 -34.59 -30.84
CA LEU A 5 -13.90 -33.39 -30.27
C LEU A 5 -13.93 -33.40 -28.73
N SER A 6 -14.17 -34.56 -28.10
CA SER A 6 -14.12 -34.69 -26.63
C SER A 6 -12.70 -34.54 -26.07
N MET A 7 -11.67 -34.94 -26.80
CA MET A 7 -10.28 -34.81 -26.34
C MET A 7 -9.77 -33.38 -26.46
N THR A 8 -10.22 -32.63 -27.47
CA THR A 8 -9.93 -31.19 -27.62
C THR A 8 -10.61 -30.36 -26.52
N LEU A 9 -11.83 -30.73 -26.11
CA LEU A 9 -12.55 -30.02 -25.05
C LEU A 9 -11.92 -30.22 -23.66
N LEU A 10 -11.33 -31.41 -23.39
CA LEU A 10 -10.60 -31.67 -22.15
C LEU A 10 -9.23 -30.97 -22.08
N LEU A 11 -8.58 -30.70 -23.20
CA LEU A 11 -7.31 -29.95 -23.24
C LEU A 11 -7.52 -28.43 -23.05
N CYS A 12 -8.71 -27.90 -23.38
CA CYS A 12 -9.01 -26.48 -23.18
C CYS A 12 -9.26 -26.13 -21.70
N THR A 13 -9.71 -27.07 -20.86
CA THR A 13 -9.97 -26.78 -19.44
C THR A 13 -8.69 -26.66 -18.61
N THR A 14 -7.58 -27.26 -19.05
CA THR A 14 -6.26 -27.10 -18.40
C THR A 14 -5.56 -25.79 -18.73
N LEU A 15 -6.11 -24.97 -19.63
CA LEU A 15 -5.57 -23.65 -19.96
C LEU A 15 -6.16 -22.54 -19.08
N LEU A 16 -7.23 -22.82 -18.32
CA LEU A 16 -7.84 -21.88 -17.39
C LEU A 16 -7.10 -21.94 -16.04
N HIS A 17 -5.91 -21.34 -16.00
CA HIS A 17 -5.20 -21.08 -14.74
C HIS A 17 -5.88 -19.91 -14.02
N GLY A 18 -6.90 -20.22 -13.22
CA GLY A 18 -7.39 -19.27 -12.22
C GLY A 18 -6.27 -19.03 -11.21
N GLN A 19 -5.80 -17.78 -11.09
CA GLN A 19 -4.86 -17.39 -10.04
C GLN A 19 -5.60 -16.56 -9.00
N ALA A 20 -5.49 -16.93 -7.73
CA ALA A 20 -6.02 -16.15 -6.62
C ALA A 20 -4.96 -15.15 -6.17
N LEU A 21 -5.33 -13.88 -6.09
CA LEU A 21 -4.52 -12.86 -5.43
C LEU A 21 -4.69 -13.04 -3.91
N LEU A 22 -3.66 -13.54 -3.26
CA LEU A 22 -3.61 -13.56 -1.80
C LEU A 22 -3.13 -12.20 -1.30
N ILE A 23 -3.97 -11.52 -0.53
CA ILE A 23 -3.58 -10.34 0.24
C ILE A 23 -3.02 -10.87 1.57
N LEU A 24 -1.75 -10.62 1.82
CA LEU A 24 -1.10 -11.09 3.05
C LEU A 24 -1.47 -10.16 4.20
N PRO A 25 -1.86 -10.68 5.38
CA PRO A 25 -1.96 -9.89 6.59
C PRO A 25 -0.54 -9.63 7.12
N GLU A 26 0.12 -8.58 6.66
CA GLU A 26 1.33 -8.09 7.33
C GLU A 26 0.92 -7.16 8.49
N ALA A 27 1.52 -7.39 9.65
CA ALA A 27 0.97 -7.01 10.96
C ALA A 27 1.12 -5.52 11.35
N THR A 28 1.40 -4.62 10.41
CA THR A 28 1.76 -3.23 10.75
C THR A 28 0.59 -2.24 10.61
N ASP A 29 -0.26 -2.40 9.59
CA ASP A 29 -1.51 -1.63 9.46
C ASP A 29 -2.63 -2.50 8.87
N ARG A 30 -3.65 -2.79 9.69
CA ARG A 30 -4.80 -3.63 9.31
C ARG A 30 -5.68 -3.02 8.20
N TYR A 31 -5.49 -1.74 7.88
CA TYR A 31 -6.27 -1.01 6.89
C TYR A 31 -5.52 -0.82 5.56
N GLU A 32 -4.26 -1.27 5.48
CA GLU A 32 -3.46 -1.23 4.27
C GLU A 32 -3.48 -2.60 3.59
N LEU A 33 -3.77 -2.65 2.27
CA LEU A 33 -3.75 -3.89 1.51
C LEU A 33 -2.33 -4.16 1.00
N HIS A 34 -1.77 -5.31 1.35
CA HIS A 34 -0.47 -5.76 0.88
C HIS A 34 -0.65 -6.71 -0.31
N PHE A 35 -0.05 -6.36 -1.45
CA PHE A 35 -0.07 -7.15 -2.67
C PHE A 35 1.24 -7.91 -2.80
N ASN A 36 1.18 -9.17 -3.26
CA ASN A 36 2.38 -9.94 -3.56
C ASN A 36 3.11 -9.35 -4.79
N PRO A 37 4.31 -8.74 -4.64
CA PRO A 37 4.97 -8.06 -5.75
C PRO A 37 5.37 -9.02 -6.88
N THR A 38 5.76 -10.25 -6.55
CA THR A 38 6.10 -11.27 -7.55
C THR A 38 4.90 -11.60 -8.45
N PHE A 39 3.70 -11.70 -7.86
CA PHE A 39 2.49 -11.93 -8.60
C PHE A 39 2.15 -10.75 -9.52
N ILE A 40 2.24 -9.53 -9.01
CA ILE A 40 1.96 -8.31 -9.75
C ILE A 40 2.93 -8.18 -10.94
N ALA A 41 4.23 -8.32 -10.70
CA ALA A 41 5.28 -8.22 -11.71
C ALA A 41 5.15 -9.29 -12.79
N ARG A 42 5.00 -10.56 -12.40
CA ARG A 42 4.86 -11.70 -13.33
C ARG A 42 3.67 -11.54 -14.28
N ASN A 43 2.58 -10.94 -13.79
CA ASN A 43 1.36 -10.73 -14.57
C ASN A 43 1.29 -9.33 -15.20
N HIS A 44 2.34 -8.51 -15.09
CA HIS A 44 2.39 -7.13 -15.60
C HIS A 44 1.20 -6.27 -15.16
N ILE A 45 0.74 -6.44 -13.91
CA ILE A 45 -0.40 -5.71 -13.38
C ILE A 45 0.06 -4.28 -13.03
N SER A 46 -0.40 -3.30 -13.80
CA SER A 46 -0.10 -1.89 -13.53
C SER A 46 -1.06 -1.23 -12.54
N MET A 47 -2.26 -1.81 -12.36
CA MET A 47 -3.34 -1.23 -11.56
C MET A 47 -4.31 -2.30 -11.05
N ILE A 48 -4.79 -2.11 -9.81
CA ILE A 48 -5.95 -2.83 -9.26
C ILE A 48 -6.98 -1.81 -8.78
N VAL A 49 -8.25 -2.02 -9.14
CA VAL A 49 -9.38 -1.22 -8.69
C VAL A 49 -10.29 -2.08 -7.83
N GLY A 50 -10.57 -1.62 -6.61
CA GLY A 50 -11.44 -2.30 -5.65
C GLY A 50 -12.76 -1.55 -5.45
N GLN A 51 -13.81 -2.29 -5.15
CA GLN A 51 -15.10 -1.75 -4.73
C GLN A 51 -15.57 -2.50 -3.50
N ARG A 52 -16.08 -1.78 -2.49
CA ARG A 52 -16.63 -2.42 -1.31
C ARG A 52 -18.05 -2.92 -1.59
N MET A 53 -18.33 -4.16 -1.22
CA MET A 53 -19.67 -4.74 -1.24
C MET A 53 -20.09 -5.10 0.18
N VAL A 54 -21.34 -4.83 0.53
CA VAL A 54 -21.90 -5.15 1.84
C VAL A 54 -23.06 -6.11 1.68
N LYS A 55 -23.11 -7.13 2.53
CA LYS A 55 -24.20 -8.09 2.66
C LYS A 55 -24.92 -7.84 3.98
N ARG A 56 -26.13 -7.29 3.92
CA ARG A 56 -27.02 -7.19 5.08
C ARG A 56 -27.89 -8.43 5.18
N ASP A 57 -28.33 -8.76 6.39
CA ASP A 57 -29.22 -9.89 6.62
C ASP A 57 -30.45 -9.80 5.72
N ASN A 58 -30.78 -10.92 5.07
CA ASN A 58 -31.90 -11.05 4.14
C ASN A 58 -31.90 -10.09 2.93
N GLN A 59 -30.77 -9.44 2.62
CA GLN A 59 -30.64 -8.57 1.45
C GLN A 59 -29.56 -9.08 0.50
N PRO A 60 -29.67 -8.90 -0.83
CA PRO A 60 -28.56 -9.14 -1.75
C PRO A 60 -27.32 -8.30 -1.41
N MET A 61 -26.15 -8.72 -1.90
CA MET A 61 -24.96 -7.88 -1.82
C MET A 61 -25.20 -6.61 -2.64
N HIS A 62 -24.80 -5.46 -2.11
CA HIS A 62 -24.82 -4.20 -2.85
C HIS A 62 -23.49 -3.48 -2.72
N THR A 63 -23.16 -2.70 -3.75
CA THR A 63 -21.92 -1.95 -3.83
C THR A 63 -22.04 -0.64 -3.06
N GLU A 64 -21.02 -0.34 -2.26
CA GLU A 64 -20.86 0.93 -1.57
C GLU A 64 -20.19 1.96 -2.49
N ARG A 65 -20.27 3.24 -2.09
CA ARG A 65 -19.63 4.34 -2.84
C ARG A 65 -18.10 4.34 -2.74
N GLU A 66 -17.56 3.62 -1.76
CA GLU A 66 -16.13 3.47 -1.53
C GLU A 66 -15.44 2.75 -2.71
N LYS A 67 -14.40 3.40 -3.23
CA LYS A 67 -13.55 2.89 -4.31
C LYS A 67 -12.10 2.92 -3.85
N HIS A 68 -11.39 1.82 -4.15
CA HIS A 68 -9.96 1.71 -3.92
C HIS A 68 -9.23 1.65 -5.25
N LEU A 69 -8.07 2.29 -5.31
CA LEU A 69 -7.19 2.26 -6.47
C LEU A 69 -5.75 2.03 -5.99
N TYR A 70 -5.08 1.06 -6.60
CA TYR A 70 -3.67 0.75 -6.38
C TYR A 70 -2.95 0.78 -7.72
N ARG A 71 -1.74 1.36 -7.76
CA ARG A 71 -0.85 1.30 -8.92
C ARG A 71 0.48 0.70 -8.53
N PHE A 72 1.09 0.01 -9.47
CA PHE A 72 2.33 -0.74 -9.26
C PHE A 72 3.41 -0.32 -10.25
N ASP A 73 4.66 -0.46 -9.83
CA ASP A 73 5.81 -0.38 -10.74
C ASP A 73 6.07 -1.72 -11.45
N ALA A 74 7.14 -1.76 -12.26
CA ALA A 74 7.51 -2.95 -13.02
C ALA A 74 7.96 -4.13 -12.13
N GLU A 75 8.48 -3.83 -10.93
CA GLU A 75 8.85 -4.83 -9.93
C GLU A 75 7.64 -5.30 -9.09
N GLY A 76 6.46 -4.75 -9.37
CA GLY A 76 5.19 -5.11 -8.73
C GLY A 76 4.97 -4.48 -7.36
N ARG A 77 5.76 -3.48 -6.98
CA ARG A 77 5.63 -2.75 -5.71
C ARG A 77 4.56 -1.66 -5.84
N THR A 78 3.79 -1.44 -4.78
CA THR A 78 2.75 -0.40 -4.75
C THR A 78 3.39 0.99 -4.76
N ILE A 79 3.20 1.77 -5.82
CA ILE A 79 3.70 3.15 -5.90
C ILE A 79 2.63 4.19 -5.53
N TYR A 80 1.36 3.81 -5.58
CA TYR A 80 0.24 4.69 -5.27
C TYR A 80 -0.95 3.88 -4.75
N SER A 81 -1.58 4.39 -3.70
CA SER A 81 -2.85 3.91 -3.18
C SER A 81 -3.83 5.07 -3.01
N ASN A 82 -5.11 4.81 -3.21
CA ASN A 82 -6.17 5.79 -3.06
C ASN A 82 -7.45 5.14 -2.55
N ASN A 83 -8.12 5.84 -1.63
CA ASN A 83 -9.46 5.53 -1.20
C ASN A 83 -10.35 6.77 -1.42
N SER A 84 -11.50 6.58 -2.05
CA SER A 84 -12.48 7.65 -2.32
C SER A 84 -13.91 7.21 -2.03
N PHE A 85 -14.72 8.09 -1.43
CA PHE A 85 -16.15 7.85 -1.16
C PHE A 85 -17.11 8.41 -2.23
N GLY A 86 -16.63 8.59 -3.47
CA GLY A 86 -17.49 8.62 -4.64
C GLY A 86 -18.52 9.77 -4.71
N GLN A 87 -18.17 10.98 -4.27
CA GLN A 87 -18.80 12.20 -4.82
C GLN A 87 -17.90 12.76 -5.94
N PRO A 88 -18.20 12.47 -7.22
CA PRO A 88 -17.46 13.03 -8.34
C PRO A 88 -17.43 14.57 -8.25
N GLY A 89 -16.23 15.16 -8.38
CA GLY A 89 -16.05 16.61 -8.36
C GLY A 89 -16.00 17.26 -6.97
N SER A 90 -16.26 16.55 -5.87
CA SER A 90 -16.18 17.17 -4.53
C SER A 90 -14.81 17.07 -3.89
N GLY A 91 -14.01 16.03 -4.21
CA GLY A 91 -12.70 15.76 -3.61
C GLY A 91 -12.71 15.65 -2.08
N ARG A 92 -13.90 15.66 -1.46
CA ARG A 92 -14.10 15.79 -0.02
C ARG A 92 -13.61 14.55 0.71
N ASP A 93 -13.93 13.37 0.21
CA ASP A 93 -13.65 12.14 0.96
C ASP A 93 -12.67 11.29 0.19
N THR A 94 -11.50 11.87 -0.13
CA THR A 94 -10.43 11.20 -0.88
C THR A 94 -9.11 11.32 -0.14
N ALA A 95 -8.51 10.18 0.16
CA ALA A 95 -7.17 10.06 0.68
C ALA A 95 -6.31 9.30 -0.33
N SER A 96 -5.06 9.72 -0.49
CA SER A 96 -4.09 9.00 -1.32
C SER A 96 -2.76 8.89 -0.61
N THR A 97 -1.98 7.87 -0.95
CA THR A 97 -0.62 7.69 -0.47
C THR A 97 0.28 7.34 -1.64
N THR A 98 1.42 8.01 -1.74
CA THR A 98 2.48 7.68 -2.68
C THR A 98 3.64 7.06 -1.92
N TYR A 99 4.27 6.06 -2.51
CA TYR A 99 5.35 5.30 -1.89
C TYR A 99 6.64 5.54 -2.67
N THR A 100 7.72 5.79 -1.95
CA THR A 100 9.07 5.87 -2.50
C THR A 100 9.90 4.78 -1.85
N TYR A 101 10.64 4.06 -2.68
CA TYR A 101 11.47 2.93 -2.27
C TYR A 101 12.96 3.30 -2.30
N ASP A 102 13.76 2.66 -1.46
CA ASP A 102 15.21 2.66 -1.59
C ASP A 102 15.68 1.72 -2.72
N ALA A 103 17.00 1.66 -2.95
CA ALA A 103 17.58 0.79 -3.97
C ALA A 103 17.41 -0.71 -3.66
N ASN A 104 17.18 -1.07 -2.41
CA ASN A 104 16.95 -2.45 -1.96
C ASN A 104 15.47 -2.84 -2.00
N GLY A 105 14.57 -1.90 -2.33
CA GLY A 105 13.14 -2.13 -2.40
C GLY A 105 12.38 -1.95 -1.07
N HIS A 106 13.00 -1.37 -0.04
CA HIS A 106 12.31 -1.00 1.19
C HIS A 106 11.58 0.34 1.03
N VAL A 107 10.42 0.49 1.68
CA VAL A 107 9.69 1.77 1.68
C VAL A 107 10.49 2.79 2.48
N LYS A 108 11.03 3.79 1.78
CA LYS A 108 11.76 4.92 2.36
C LYS A 108 10.81 6.04 2.79
N ARG A 109 9.75 6.28 2.01
CA ARG A 109 8.79 7.36 2.26
C ARG A 109 7.38 6.96 1.88
N ARG A 110 6.42 7.31 2.75
CA ARG A 110 4.98 7.32 2.49
C ARG A 110 4.49 8.75 2.55
N LEU A 111 4.01 9.28 1.44
CA LEU A 111 3.43 10.62 1.37
C LEU A 111 1.90 10.50 1.27
N ARG A 112 1.22 10.71 2.40
CA ARG A 112 -0.23 10.74 2.48
C ARG A 112 -0.75 12.13 2.18
N ASN A 113 -1.86 12.20 1.47
CA ASN A 113 -2.63 13.41 1.23
C ASN A 113 -4.11 13.13 1.51
N ASP A 114 -4.70 13.91 2.39
CA ASP A 114 -6.13 13.93 2.67
C ASP A 114 -6.62 15.38 2.89
N LEU A 115 -7.85 15.57 3.41
CA LEU A 115 -8.42 16.91 3.58
C LEU A 115 -7.61 17.78 4.55
N SER A 116 -6.84 17.16 5.45
CA SER A 116 -6.05 17.87 6.46
C SER A 116 -4.66 18.28 5.96
N GLY A 117 -4.27 17.83 4.77
CA GLY A 117 -3.04 18.24 4.08
C GLY A 117 -2.14 17.07 3.73
N HIS A 118 -0.85 17.37 3.56
CA HIS A 118 0.17 16.38 3.25
C HIS A 118 0.94 15.97 4.49
N PHE A 119 1.11 14.66 4.64
CA PHE A 119 1.86 14.06 5.72
C PHE A 119 2.89 13.09 5.17
N ALA A 120 4.14 13.27 5.56
CA ALA A 120 5.21 12.39 5.17
C ALA A 120 5.62 11.54 6.36
N TYR A 121 5.65 10.23 6.14
CA TYR A 121 6.32 9.28 7.00
C TYR A 121 7.60 8.83 6.29
N GLU A 122 8.74 9.02 6.93
CA GLU A 122 10.05 8.65 6.39
C GLU A 122 10.73 7.66 7.32
N ALA A 123 11.26 6.58 6.75
CA ALA A 123 11.99 5.56 7.47
C ALA A 123 13.46 5.57 7.04
N GLN A 124 14.35 5.54 8.02
CA GLN A 124 15.78 5.30 7.83
C GLN A 124 16.08 3.87 8.25
N LEU A 125 16.78 3.14 7.40
CA LEU A 125 17.14 1.75 7.63
C LEU A 125 18.65 1.62 7.84
N ASP A 126 19.07 0.66 8.67
CA ASP A 126 20.46 0.25 8.76
C ASP A 126 20.86 -0.66 7.58
N GLU A 127 22.13 -1.08 7.57
CA GLU A 127 22.68 -1.97 6.54
C GLU A 127 22.00 -3.34 6.48
N GLN A 128 21.31 -3.76 7.55
CA GLN A 128 20.55 -5.00 7.62
C GLN A 128 19.08 -4.81 7.22
N GLY A 129 18.68 -3.61 6.81
CA GLY A 129 17.31 -3.30 6.42
C GLY A 129 16.35 -3.15 7.60
N ARG A 130 16.86 -2.91 8.81
CA ARG A 130 16.03 -2.65 10.00
C ARG A 130 15.83 -1.16 10.16
N VAL A 131 14.62 -0.74 10.51
CA VAL A 131 14.31 0.67 10.72
C VAL A 131 14.98 1.18 11.99
N VAL A 132 15.84 2.19 11.87
CA VAL A 132 16.56 2.85 12.98
C VAL A 132 15.99 4.22 13.34
N ARG A 133 15.21 4.83 12.44
CA ARG A 133 14.51 6.09 12.69
C ARG A 133 13.27 6.20 11.84
N GLU A 134 12.19 6.71 12.42
CA GLU A 134 10.94 7.06 11.74
C GLU A 134 10.58 8.50 12.07
N THR A 135 10.35 9.32 11.05
CA THR A 135 9.92 10.70 11.25
C THR A 135 8.56 10.89 10.58
N TYR A 136 7.59 11.37 11.35
CA TYR A 136 6.27 11.75 10.86
C TYR A 136 6.15 13.28 10.84
N THR A 137 5.87 13.83 9.67
CA THR A 137 5.84 15.28 9.47
C THR A 137 4.59 15.71 8.72
N ARG A 138 4.13 16.93 9.01
CA ARG A 138 3.21 17.67 8.14
C ARG A 138 4.03 18.53 7.18
N VAL A 139 3.69 18.47 5.90
CA VAL A 139 4.35 19.27 4.85
C VAL A 139 3.34 20.28 4.32
N GLU A 140 3.70 21.56 4.38
CA GLU A 140 2.94 22.63 3.76
C GLU A 140 2.96 22.45 2.23
N ASN A 141 1.81 22.69 1.59
CA ASN A 141 1.72 22.75 0.13
C ASN A 141 1.59 24.20 -0.31
N LEU A 142 2.62 24.72 -0.96
CA LEU A 142 2.65 26.06 -1.54
C LEU A 142 1.90 26.14 -2.88
N GLY A 143 1.54 24.99 -3.45
CA GLY A 143 0.78 24.88 -4.69
C GLY A 143 -0.72 25.11 -4.46
N THR A 144 -1.41 25.46 -5.54
CA THR A 144 -2.88 25.63 -5.55
C THR A 144 -3.62 24.30 -5.80
N ASP A 145 -2.94 23.31 -6.37
CA ASP A 145 -3.46 21.97 -6.53
C ASP A 145 -3.17 21.13 -5.28
N ARG A 146 -4.22 20.74 -4.57
CA ARG A 146 -4.12 19.87 -3.39
C ARG A 146 -3.50 18.51 -3.72
N TYR A 147 -3.60 18.01 -4.95
CA TYR A 147 -3.09 16.69 -5.30
C TYR A 147 -1.61 16.71 -5.69
N ALA A 148 -1.08 17.87 -6.09
CA ALA A 148 0.32 18.06 -6.45
C ALA A 148 1.05 18.82 -5.34
N LEU A 149 1.90 18.13 -4.58
CA LEU A 149 2.67 18.75 -3.52
C LEU A 149 3.79 19.65 -4.09
N VAL A 150 3.73 20.94 -3.77
CA VAL A 150 4.87 21.86 -3.84
C VAL A 150 5.33 22.13 -2.40
N PRO A 151 6.42 21.51 -1.93
CA PRO A 151 6.75 21.50 -0.51
C PRO A 151 7.15 22.90 0.01
N GLY A 152 6.54 23.29 1.13
CA GLY A 152 6.88 24.49 1.91
C GLY A 152 7.46 24.13 3.28
N ALA A 153 7.02 24.84 4.33
CA ALA A 153 7.42 24.55 5.70
C ALA A 153 7.09 23.11 6.12
N ILE A 154 7.97 22.51 6.92
CA ILE A 154 7.80 21.17 7.49
C ILE A 154 7.61 21.31 8.99
N THR A 155 6.57 20.66 9.52
CA THR A 155 6.35 20.54 10.96
C THR A 155 6.55 19.08 11.36
N GLU A 156 7.54 18.83 12.20
CA GLU A 156 7.72 17.51 12.82
C GLU A 156 6.57 17.25 13.81
N ILE A 157 5.93 16.10 13.65
CA ILE A 157 4.86 15.62 14.54
C ILE A 157 5.46 14.60 15.52
N SER A 158 6.24 13.65 15.00
CA SER A 158 6.98 12.69 15.82
C SER A 158 8.30 12.31 15.17
N ASP A 159 9.27 12.00 16.03
CA ASP A 159 10.54 11.38 15.67
C ASP A 159 10.78 10.20 16.61
N GLU A 160 10.78 9.00 16.04
CA GLU A 160 11.03 7.75 16.73
C GLU A 160 12.40 7.20 16.32
N GLN A 161 13.18 6.76 17.30
CA GLN A 161 14.50 6.18 17.11
C GLN A 161 14.55 4.79 17.71
N PHE A 162 15.21 3.88 16.98
CA PHE A 162 15.32 2.49 17.37
C PHE A 162 16.78 2.08 17.44
N ARG A 163 17.11 1.33 18.49
CA ARG A 163 18.42 0.70 18.64
C ARG A 163 18.25 -0.80 18.81
N TYR A 164 19.13 -1.54 18.16
CA TYR A 164 19.11 -2.98 18.15
C TYR A 164 20.38 -3.51 18.80
N GLU A 165 20.21 -4.32 19.83
CA GLU A 165 21.30 -4.95 20.56
C GLU A 165 21.10 -6.46 20.56
N ALA A 166 22.08 -7.19 20.04
CA ALA A 166 22.08 -8.65 20.11
C ALA A 166 22.32 -9.08 21.56
N VAL A 167 21.39 -9.85 22.12
CA VAL A 167 21.55 -10.47 23.44
C VAL A 167 22.28 -11.81 23.29
N ASN A 168 21.96 -12.55 22.23
CA ASN A 168 22.62 -13.77 21.78
C ASN A 168 22.26 -14.05 20.30
N ASP A 169 22.62 -15.22 19.78
CA ASP A 169 22.43 -15.60 18.36
C ASP A 169 20.97 -15.63 17.89
N THR A 170 19.99 -15.68 18.79
CA THR A 170 18.56 -15.78 18.44
C THR A 170 17.69 -14.68 19.04
N VAL A 171 18.23 -13.87 19.95
CA VAL A 171 17.49 -12.85 20.70
C VAL A 171 18.10 -11.48 20.48
N MET A 172 17.24 -10.52 20.16
CA MET A 172 17.59 -9.12 19.96
C MET A 172 16.70 -8.23 20.81
N ASN A 173 17.32 -7.29 21.52
CA ASN A 173 16.61 -6.19 22.17
C ASN A 173 16.41 -5.06 21.15
N LYS A 174 15.17 -4.56 21.07
CA LYS A 174 14.85 -3.32 20.35
C LYS A 174 14.47 -2.26 21.37
N LEU A 175 15.30 -1.23 21.49
CA LEU A 175 14.99 -0.06 22.31
C LEU A 175 14.22 0.95 21.47
N TYR A 176 13.20 1.55 22.08
CA TYR A 176 12.34 2.56 21.48
C TYR A 176 12.56 3.87 22.22
N ALA A 177 12.94 4.91 21.50
CA ALA A 177 13.04 6.27 22.02
C ALA A 177 12.21 7.20 21.12
N ASN A 178 11.52 8.17 21.71
CA ASN A 178 10.79 9.19 20.96
C ASN A 178 11.24 10.59 21.39
N ASN A 179 10.86 11.59 20.60
CA ASN A 179 11.11 13.01 20.90
C ASN A 179 10.31 13.55 22.11
N HIS A 180 9.47 12.74 22.76
CA HIS A 180 8.66 13.12 23.92
C HIS A 180 9.19 12.62 25.27
N GLY A 181 10.24 11.79 25.28
CA GLY A 181 10.84 11.20 26.49
C GLY A 181 10.38 9.78 26.77
#